data_AF-A0A847M8F1-F1
#
_entry.id   AF-A0A847M8F1-F1
#
_cell.length_a   1.000
_cell.length_b   1.000
_cell.length_c   1.000
_cell.angle_alpha   90.00
_cell.angle_beta   90.00
_cell.angle_gamma   90.00
#
_symmetry.space_group_name_H-M   'P 1'
#
loop_
_entity.id
_entity.type
_entity.pdbx_description
1 polymer ?
#
loop_
_entity_poly.entity_id
_entity_poly.type
_entity_poly.pdbx_seq_one_letter_code
_entity_poly.pdbx_strand_id
1 'polypeptide(L)'
;MQHKVVVSSLVVAIVTALLIVGACGCTPKPAEVTDVVELPELPELPDEAQPAETTFEWTEAPTIESIPEGTIAGMINGQPFEAKTVRVQKRNKGPQLNISDGVPDTPTGSMSKDIGIDLRFPLEEGAAGEFTTSFEDKKDFDTAHAFFWYPKSDGKGSMSVNPKWGAAMEVTEWTLEKDPDNEDIIGNVKGRVVITFGDDEKSWVAGSFDTIYFE
;
A
#
# COMPACT_ATOMS: atom_id res chain seq x y z
N MET A 1 31.67 19.66 28.11
CA MET A 1 32.53 18.73 27.36
C MET A 1 31.97 18.65 25.95
N GLN A 2 32.67 19.25 24.98
CA GLN A 2 32.25 19.34 23.58
C GLN A 2 32.97 18.25 22.79
N HIS A 3 32.22 17.32 22.19
CA HIS A 3 32.75 16.37 21.22
C HIS A 3 32.44 16.87 19.81
N LYS A 4 33.51 17.25 19.08
CA LYS A 4 33.46 17.54 17.64
C LYS A 4 33.53 16.22 16.88
N VAL A 5 32.54 15.95 16.04
CA VAL A 5 32.54 14.84 15.07
C VAL A 5 33.14 15.36 13.77
N VAL A 6 34.18 14.67 13.27
CA VAL A 6 34.83 14.90 11.98
C VAL A 6 34.23 13.89 11.00
N VAL A 7 33.55 14.37 9.95
CA VAL A 7 33.11 13.53 8.82
C VAL A 7 34.03 13.85 7.65
N SER A 8 34.83 12.84 7.26
CA SER A 8 35.75 12.91 6.13
C SER A 8 35.05 12.35 4.90
N SER A 9 34.77 13.21 3.92
CA SER A 9 34.29 12.83 2.60
C SER A 9 35.43 12.20 1.79
N LEU A 10 35.23 10.98 1.29
CA LEU A 10 36.12 10.36 0.31
C LEU A 10 35.36 10.18 -1.00
N VAL A 11 35.64 11.05 -1.96
CA VAL A 11 35.30 10.90 -3.38
C VAL A 11 36.48 10.20 -4.03
N VAL A 12 36.28 9.00 -4.58
CA VAL A 12 37.25 8.37 -5.49
C VAL A 12 36.59 8.22 -6.84
N ALA A 13 37.20 8.87 -7.82
CA ALA A 13 36.84 8.84 -9.22
C ALA A 13 37.89 8.05 -10.01
N ILE A 14 37.45 7.55 -11.18
CA ILE A 14 38.23 7.24 -12.39
C ILE A 14 39.03 5.93 -12.36
N VAL A 15 38.96 5.22 -13.50
CA VAL A 15 39.97 4.37 -14.20
C VAL A 15 39.19 3.27 -14.95
N THR A 16 39.34 2.93 -16.24
CA THR A 16 40.27 3.33 -17.31
C THR A 16 39.76 2.74 -18.64
N ALA A 17 40.19 3.38 -19.72
CA ALA A 17 40.05 3.01 -21.13
C ALA A 17 40.65 1.62 -21.49
N LEU A 18 40.38 1.13 -22.71
CA LEU A 18 41.36 1.02 -23.81
C LEU A 18 40.93 0.02 -24.89
N LEU A 19 41.03 0.49 -26.16
CA LEU A 19 41.47 -0.21 -27.38
C LEU A 19 40.56 -1.31 -27.97
N ILE A 20 40.45 -1.53 -29.28
CA ILE A 20 41.49 -1.61 -30.32
C ILE A 20 40.90 -1.23 -31.71
N VAL A 21 41.75 -0.55 -32.49
CA VAL A 21 41.66 -0.21 -33.92
C VAL A 21 41.85 -1.45 -34.81
N GLY A 22 41.08 -1.57 -35.90
CA GLY A 22 41.38 -2.57 -36.94
C GLY A 22 40.56 -2.38 -38.22
N ALA A 23 41.07 -1.56 -39.14
CA ALA A 23 40.58 -1.44 -40.51
C ALA A 23 41.08 -2.61 -41.38
N CYS A 24 40.20 -3.23 -42.15
CA CYS A 24 40.57 -3.95 -43.37
C CYS A 24 39.37 -3.96 -44.32
N GLY A 25 39.55 -3.32 -45.48
CA GLY A 25 38.58 -3.29 -46.55
C GLY A 25 38.52 -4.64 -47.27
N CYS A 26 37.29 -5.12 -47.45
CA CYS A 26 36.90 -6.03 -48.50
C CYS A 26 35.47 -5.65 -48.88
N THR A 27 35.25 -5.18 -50.10
CA THR A 27 33.92 -5.04 -50.70
C THR A 27 33.60 -6.31 -51.48
N PRO A 28 32.70 -7.17 -50.99
CA PRO A 28 31.98 -8.11 -51.83
C PRO A 28 30.60 -7.54 -52.17
N LYS A 29 30.31 -7.55 -53.47
CA LYS A 29 29.00 -7.33 -54.07
C LYS A 29 27.97 -8.32 -53.48
N PRO A 30 26.83 -7.88 -52.93
CA PRO A 30 25.73 -8.78 -52.67
C PRO A 30 24.83 -8.89 -53.89
N ALA A 31 24.44 -10.13 -54.14
CA ALA A 31 23.46 -10.53 -55.11
C ALA A 31 22.07 -9.97 -54.77
N GLU A 32 21.30 -9.87 -55.84
CA GLU A 32 19.86 -9.70 -55.87
C GLU A 32 19.15 -10.90 -55.22
N VAL A 33 17.94 -10.66 -54.71
CA VAL A 33 16.91 -11.61 -54.24
C VAL A 33 17.08 -12.16 -52.83
N THR A 34 16.26 -11.67 -51.89
CA THR A 34 15.57 -12.54 -50.92
C THR A 34 14.27 -11.87 -50.46
N ASP A 35 13.23 -12.68 -50.39
CA ASP A 35 11.85 -12.39 -50.02
C ASP A 35 11.65 -11.41 -48.86
N VAL A 36 10.60 -10.60 -49.01
CA VAL A 36 9.94 -9.92 -47.89
C VAL A 36 9.35 -11.01 -47.00
N VAL A 37 10.12 -11.46 -46.00
CA VAL A 37 9.59 -12.22 -44.88
C VAL A 37 8.72 -11.26 -44.08
N GLU A 38 7.41 -11.47 -44.18
CA GLU A 38 6.41 -10.83 -43.33
C GLU A 38 6.79 -11.09 -41.87
N LEU A 39 7.16 -10.01 -41.16
CA LEU A 39 7.48 -10.06 -39.74
C LEU A 39 6.20 -10.53 -39.02
N PRO A 40 6.22 -11.60 -38.20
CA PRO A 40 5.05 -11.97 -37.43
C PRO A 40 4.64 -10.77 -36.55
N GLU A 41 3.35 -10.43 -36.60
CA GLU A 41 2.76 -9.42 -35.73
C GLU A 41 3.17 -9.72 -34.28
N LEU A 42 3.80 -8.75 -33.61
CA LEU A 42 4.05 -8.86 -32.18
C LEU A 42 2.69 -9.05 -31.49
N PRO A 43 2.57 -10.01 -30.58
CA PRO A 43 1.35 -10.14 -29.77
C PRO A 43 1.09 -8.81 -29.07
N GLU A 44 -0.14 -8.32 -29.19
CA GLU A 44 -0.62 -7.14 -28.46
C GLU A 44 -0.29 -7.34 -26.98
N LEU A 45 0.46 -6.38 -26.41
CA LEU A 45 0.67 -6.34 -24.97
C LEU A 45 -0.70 -6.29 -24.31
N PRO A 46 -0.97 -7.09 -23.27
CA PRO A 46 -2.25 -7.06 -22.58
C PRO A 46 -2.54 -5.63 -22.13
N ASP A 47 -3.72 -5.17 -22.53
CA ASP A 47 -4.33 -3.89 -22.17
C ASP A 47 -4.10 -3.64 -20.67
N GLU A 48 -3.54 -2.47 -20.33
CA GLU A 48 -3.33 -2.07 -18.94
C GLU A 48 -4.66 -2.23 -18.20
N ALA A 49 -4.73 -3.17 -17.25
CA ALA A 49 -5.94 -3.46 -16.51
C ALA A 49 -6.45 -2.17 -15.87
N GLN A 50 -7.55 -1.64 -16.39
CA GLN A 50 -8.21 -0.49 -15.80
C GLN A 50 -8.53 -0.82 -14.34
N PRO A 51 -8.23 0.09 -13.38
CA PRO A 51 -8.55 -0.14 -11.98
C PRO A 51 -10.05 -0.41 -11.87
N ALA A 52 -10.41 -1.50 -11.19
CA ALA A 52 -11.79 -1.89 -11.02
C ALA A 52 -12.57 -0.72 -10.39
N GLU A 53 -13.57 -0.19 -11.09
CA GLU A 53 -14.46 0.83 -10.52
C GLU A 53 -15.14 0.22 -9.31
N THR A 54 -14.81 0.71 -8.11
CA THR A 54 -15.44 0.23 -6.88
C THR A 54 -16.88 0.74 -6.82
N THR A 55 -17.81 -0.16 -6.51
CA THR A 55 -19.26 0.10 -6.45
C THR A 55 -19.76 0.59 -5.08
N PHE A 56 -18.87 0.87 -4.14
CA PHE A 56 -19.26 1.27 -2.78
C PHE A 56 -19.91 2.67 -2.75
N GLU A 57 -21.03 2.78 -2.02
CA GLU A 57 -21.70 4.04 -1.72
C GLU A 57 -21.42 4.47 -0.28
N TRP A 58 -20.95 5.70 -0.09
CA TRP A 58 -20.64 6.23 1.23
C TRP A 58 -21.88 6.24 2.14
N THR A 59 -21.70 5.83 3.40
CA THR A 59 -22.75 5.77 4.42
C THR A 59 -22.15 6.03 5.81
N GLU A 60 -22.97 6.54 6.73
CA GLU A 60 -22.57 6.73 8.14
C GLU A 60 -22.63 5.44 8.97
N ALA A 61 -23.26 4.39 8.43
CA ALA A 61 -23.44 3.10 9.07
C ALA A 61 -23.08 1.98 8.09
N PRO A 62 -21.78 1.79 7.79
CA PRO A 62 -21.34 0.71 6.92
C PRO A 62 -21.66 -0.67 7.52
N THR A 63 -21.86 -1.65 6.65
CA THR A 63 -22.19 -3.05 7.00
C THR A 63 -21.23 -4.02 6.32
N ILE A 64 -21.15 -5.26 6.81
CA ILE A 64 -20.26 -6.28 6.22
C ILE A 64 -20.67 -6.59 4.78
N GLU A 65 -21.97 -6.59 4.49
CA GLU A 65 -22.54 -6.83 3.17
C GLU A 65 -22.24 -5.71 2.17
N SER A 66 -21.93 -4.51 2.67
CA SER A 66 -21.58 -3.36 1.81
C SER A 66 -20.13 -3.40 1.33
N ILE A 67 -19.30 -4.32 1.83
CA ILE A 67 -17.88 -4.38 1.45
C ILE A 67 -17.75 -4.98 0.03
N PRO A 68 -17.22 -4.24 -0.95
CA PRO A 68 -17.01 -4.76 -2.29
C PRO A 68 -15.92 -5.83 -2.29
N GLU A 69 -16.00 -6.75 -3.25
CA GLU A 69 -14.90 -7.66 -3.54
C GLU A 69 -13.76 -6.92 -4.26
N GLY A 70 -12.53 -7.43 -4.12
CA GLY A 70 -11.34 -6.86 -4.75
C GLY A 70 -10.39 -6.19 -3.77
N THR A 71 -9.36 -5.52 -4.30
CA THR A 71 -8.36 -4.81 -3.50
C THR A 71 -8.97 -3.59 -2.80
N ILE A 72 -8.35 -3.15 -1.70
CA ILE A 72 -8.81 -1.95 -0.99
C ILE A 72 -8.60 -0.71 -1.86
N ALA A 73 -9.70 -0.02 -2.16
CA ALA A 73 -9.72 1.25 -2.88
C ALA A 73 -10.76 2.20 -2.29
N GLY A 74 -10.74 3.47 -2.69
CA GLY A 74 -11.78 4.42 -2.31
C GLY A 74 -11.47 5.86 -2.66
N MET A 75 -11.96 6.77 -1.82
CA MET A 75 -11.80 8.22 -1.97
C MET A 75 -11.32 8.81 -0.64
N ILE A 76 -10.16 9.47 -0.61
CA ILE A 76 -9.64 10.14 0.58
C ILE A 76 -9.47 11.63 0.28
N ASN A 77 -10.12 12.48 1.08
CA ASN A 77 -10.11 13.93 0.94
C ASN A 77 -10.39 14.39 -0.50
N GLY A 78 -11.43 13.81 -1.12
CA GLY A 78 -11.85 14.11 -2.49
C GLY A 78 -10.94 13.55 -3.60
N GLN A 79 -9.92 12.76 -3.26
CA GLN A 79 -8.98 12.17 -4.22
C GLN A 79 -9.17 10.64 -4.31
N PRO A 80 -9.08 10.04 -5.51
CA PRO A 80 -9.03 8.59 -5.66
C PRO A 80 -7.88 7.98 -4.87
N PHE A 81 -8.15 6.87 -4.21
CA PHE A 81 -7.21 6.13 -3.38
C PHE A 81 -7.20 4.65 -3.79
N GLU A 82 -6.02 4.08 -3.92
CA GLU A 82 -5.81 2.65 -4.12
C GLU A 82 -4.71 2.18 -3.15
N ALA A 83 -5.02 1.19 -2.33
CA ALA A 83 -4.07 0.68 -1.36
C ALA A 83 -2.96 -0.10 -2.07
N LYS A 84 -1.72 0.35 -1.87
CA LYS A 84 -0.53 -0.41 -2.27
C LYS A 84 0.05 -1.24 -1.14
N THR A 85 -0.20 -0.81 0.10
CA THR A 85 0.18 -1.53 1.31
C THR A 85 -1.01 -1.63 2.24
N VAL A 86 -1.32 -2.85 2.67
CA VAL A 86 -2.22 -3.15 3.78
C VAL A 86 -1.42 -4.00 4.75
N ARG A 87 -1.53 -3.77 6.06
CA ARG A 87 -0.86 -4.58 7.10
C ARG A 87 -1.52 -4.42 8.45
N VAL A 88 -1.42 -5.43 9.31
CA VAL A 88 -1.94 -5.37 10.67
C VAL A 88 -0.77 -5.33 11.65
N GLN A 89 -0.72 -4.29 12.47
CA GLN A 89 0.28 -4.15 13.53
C GLN A 89 -0.28 -4.54 14.89
N LYS A 90 0.51 -5.25 15.68
CA LYS A 90 0.27 -5.46 17.10
C LYS A 90 0.50 -4.17 17.86
N ARG A 91 -0.51 -3.72 18.61
CA ARG A 91 -0.36 -2.59 19.54
C ARG A 91 -0.88 -2.98 20.91
N ASN A 92 -0.36 -2.31 21.95
CA ASN A 92 -0.76 -2.55 23.34
C ASN A 92 -2.26 -2.39 23.61
N LYS A 93 -2.98 -1.65 22.77
CA LYS A 93 -4.42 -1.37 22.93
C LYS A 93 -5.30 -2.12 21.93
N GLY A 94 -4.76 -3.15 21.27
CA GLY A 94 -5.44 -3.91 20.23
C GLY A 94 -4.71 -3.82 18.88
N PRO A 95 -5.04 -4.71 17.95
CA PRO A 95 -4.49 -4.68 16.60
C PRO A 95 -4.85 -3.38 15.86
N GLN A 96 -3.98 -2.97 14.94
CA GLN A 96 -4.17 -1.80 14.11
C GLN A 96 -3.95 -2.15 12.64
N LEU A 97 -4.99 -2.02 11.83
CA LEU A 97 -4.91 -2.11 10.37
C LEU A 97 -4.36 -0.79 9.83
N ASN A 98 -3.24 -0.86 9.11
CA ASN A 98 -2.69 0.25 8.34
C ASN A 98 -2.97 0.01 6.86
N ILE A 99 -3.55 1.00 6.19
CA ILE A 99 -3.84 0.99 4.75
C ILE A 99 -3.14 2.21 4.16
N SER A 100 -2.37 2.06 3.10
CA SER A 100 -1.58 3.16 2.51
C SER A 100 -1.43 3.00 1.00
N ASP A 101 -1.36 4.13 0.29
CA ASP A 101 -0.98 4.17 -1.13
C ASP A 101 0.55 4.15 -1.35
N GLY A 102 1.31 4.18 -0.26
CA GLY A 102 2.75 4.04 -0.22
C GLY A 102 3.21 2.59 -0.20
N VAL A 103 4.49 2.37 -0.52
CA VAL A 103 5.17 1.07 -0.41
C VAL A 103 6.41 1.28 0.45
N PRO A 104 6.57 0.55 1.57
CA PRO A 104 7.76 0.65 2.41
C PRO A 104 8.95 -0.09 1.79
N ASP A 105 10.18 0.30 2.18
CA ASP A 105 11.40 -0.39 1.74
C ASP A 105 11.53 -1.81 2.30
N THR A 106 10.85 -2.10 3.42
CA THR A 106 10.75 -3.42 4.05
C THR A 106 9.30 -3.69 4.46
N PRO A 107 8.85 -4.95 4.61
CA PRO A 107 7.45 -5.26 4.93
C PRO A 107 6.91 -4.54 6.19
N THR A 108 7.75 -4.39 7.20
CA THR A 108 7.45 -3.72 8.49
C THR A 108 7.95 -2.27 8.54
N GLY A 109 8.54 -1.78 7.45
CA GLY A 109 9.18 -0.48 7.36
C GLY A 109 8.21 0.69 7.46
N SER A 110 8.74 1.87 7.78
CA SER A 110 7.95 3.09 7.79
C SER A 110 7.65 3.57 6.36
N MET A 111 6.49 4.20 6.19
CA MET A 111 6.10 4.89 4.96
C MET A 111 6.14 6.40 5.21
N SER A 112 6.37 7.18 4.16
CA SER A 112 6.34 8.64 4.24
C SER A 112 5.82 9.23 2.95
N LYS A 113 5.16 10.39 3.05
CA LYS A 113 4.55 11.11 1.92
C LYS A 113 3.44 10.31 1.22
N ASP A 114 2.85 9.37 1.93
CA ASP A 114 1.71 8.58 1.54
C ASP A 114 0.39 9.20 2.03
N ILE A 115 -0.69 8.81 1.37
CA ILE A 115 -2.04 8.85 1.92
C ILE A 115 -2.25 7.54 2.66
N GLY A 116 -2.74 7.61 3.89
CA GLY A 116 -2.96 6.41 4.66
C GLY A 116 -4.08 6.52 5.68
N ILE A 117 -4.53 5.35 6.13
CA ILE A 117 -5.62 5.13 7.04
C ILE A 117 -5.13 4.18 8.13
N ASP A 118 -5.42 4.53 9.37
CA ASP A 118 -5.24 3.65 10.52
C ASP A 118 -6.60 3.31 11.09
N LEU A 119 -6.87 2.03 11.30
CA LEU A 119 -8.01 1.52 12.05
C LEU A 119 -7.50 0.61 13.18
N ARG A 120 -7.66 1.05 14.42
CA ARG A 120 -7.60 0.16 15.59
C ARG A 120 -8.96 -0.50 15.77
N PHE A 121 -8.97 -1.81 16.00
CA PHE A 121 -10.20 -2.60 16.14
C PHE A 121 -10.13 -3.58 17.32
N PRO A 122 -11.27 -3.96 17.92
CA PRO A 122 -11.31 -4.71 19.17
C PRO A 122 -11.37 -6.24 19.00
N LEU A 123 -10.91 -6.79 17.88
CA LEU A 123 -10.86 -8.24 17.69
C LEU A 123 -9.69 -8.85 18.45
N GLU A 124 -9.90 -10.06 18.96
CA GLU A 124 -8.87 -10.83 19.66
C GLU A 124 -7.79 -11.32 18.68
N GLU A 125 -6.52 -11.21 19.08
CA GLU A 125 -5.37 -11.67 18.30
C GLU A 125 -5.48 -13.17 17.99
N GLY A 126 -5.34 -13.53 16.72
CA GLY A 126 -5.43 -14.92 16.25
C GLY A 126 -6.85 -15.47 16.11
N ALA A 127 -7.89 -14.63 16.23
CA ALA A 127 -9.28 -15.04 16.06
C ALA A 127 -9.92 -14.44 14.81
N ALA A 128 -10.70 -15.25 14.10
CA ALA A 128 -11.66 -14.75 13.12
C ALA A 128 -12.82 -14.05 13.83
N GLY A 129 -13.44 -13.07 13.17
CA GLY A 129 -14.57 -12.34 13.75
C GLY A 129 -14.96 -11.10 12.97
N GLU A 130 -16.02 -10.46 13.44
CA GLU A 130 -16.60 -9.27 12.83
C GLU A 130 -16.56 -8.09 13.80
N PHE A 131 -16.34 -6.89 13.25
CA PHE A 131 -16.39 -5.63 13.97
C PHE A 131 -17.19 -4.62 13.13
N THR A 132 -18.24 -4.04 13.73
CA THR A 132 -19.06 -3.02 13.09
C THR A 132 -19.28 -1.83 14.04
N THR A 133 -19.24 -0.62 13.49
CA THR A 133 -19.60 0.62 14.18
C THR A 133 -20.06 1.68 13.19
N SER A 134 -21.11 2.41 13.56
CA SER A 134 -21.64 3.59 12.85
C SER A 134 -21.11 4.89 13.46
N PHE A 135 -21.40 6.03 12.82
CA PHE A 135 -20.98 7.34 13.33
C PHE A 135 -21.56 7.66 14.72
N GLU A 136 -22.77 7.17 15.00
CA GLU A 136 -23.53 7.49 16.22
C GLU A 136 -23.27 6.52 17.37
N ASP A 137 -22.63 5.38 17.10
CA ASP A 137 -22.24 4.45 18.16
C ASP A 137 -21.20 5.06 19.10
N LYS A 138 -21.41 4.83 20.39
CA LYS A 138 -20.43 5.19 21.42
C LYS A 138 -19.22 4.28 21.31
N LYS A 139 -18.07 4.87 20.99
CA LYS A 139 -16.79 4.16 20.81
C LYS A 139 -15.92 4.27 22.06
N ASP A 140 -15.20 3.20 22.36
CA ASP A 140 -14.05 3.25 23.24
C ASP A 140 -12.80 3.53 22.39
N PHE A 141 -12.29 4.76 22.48
CA PHE A 141 -11.13 5.20 21.70
C PHE A 141 -9.82 4.52 22.09
N ASP A 142 -9.78 3.82 23.23
CA ASP A 142 -8.64 3.00 23.57
C ASP A 142 -8.58 1.77 22.67
N THR A 143 -9.72 1.12 22.40
CA THR A 143 -9.78 -0.15 21.66
C THR A 143 -10.24 -0.02 20.20
N ALA A 144 -10.91 1.07 19.85
CA ALA A 144 -11.44 1.31 18.51
C ALA A 144 -11.27 2.77 18.08
N HIS A 145 -10.48 3.02 17.05
CA HIS A 145 -10.24 4.37 16.55
C HIS A 145 -9.83 4.32 15.08
N ALA A 146 -10.39 5.21 14.26
CA ALA A 146 -9.99 5.37 12.87
C ALA A 146 -9.63 6.83 12.57
N PHE A 147 -8.59 7.00 11.76
CA PHE A 147 -8.21 8.29 11.21
C PHE A 147 -7.47 8.10 9.89
N PHE A 148 -7.36 9.17 9.11
CA PHE A 148 -6.55 9.17 7.90
C PHE A 148 -5.56 10.32 7.91
N TRP A 149 -4.54 10.22 7.06
CA TRP A 149 -3.59 11.27 6.80
C TRP A 149 -3.32 11.40 5.31
N TYR A 150 -2.85 12.58 4.93
CA TYR A 150 -2.39 12.85 3.57
C TYR A 150 -1.27 13.89 3.59
N PRO A 151 -0.40 13.92 2.57
CA PRO A 151 0.68 14.91 2.48
C PRO A 151 0.12 16.33 2.36
N LYS A 152 0.70 17.29 3.08
CA LYS A 152 0.36 18.70 2.89
C LYS A 152 0.92 19.22 1.58
N SER A 153 0.18 20.10 0.92
CA SER A 153 0.59 20.74 -0.34
C SER A 153 1.87 21.60 -0.21
N ASP A 154 2.19 22.05 1.00
CA ASP A 154 3.42 22.82 1.27
C ASP A 154 4.67 21.93 1.48
N GLY A 155 4.50 20.60 1.43
CA GLY A 155 5.56 19.62 1.62
C GLY A 155 6.09 19.50 3.05
N LYS A 156 5.49 20.19 4.04
CA LYS A 156 5.95 20.24 5.43
C LYS A 156 5.26 19.18 6.30
N GLY A 157 5.30 17.93 5.84
CA GLY A 157 4.74 16.77 6.53
C GLY A 157 3.30 16.46 6.13
N SER A 158 2.62 15.66 6.95
CA SER A 158 1.25 15.19 6.69
C SER A 158 0.22 15.96 7.51
N MET A 159 -0.99 16.07 6.98
CA MET A 159 -2.19 16.41 7.76
C MET A 159 -2.79 15.11 8.29
N SER A 160 -3.14 15.07 9.57
CA SER A 160 -3.92 13.97 10.16
C SER A 160 -5.32 14.48 10.45
N VAL A 161 -6.33 13.73 10.00
CA VAL A 161 -7.74 14.10 10.11
C VAL A 161 -8.46 13.01 10.91
N ASN A 162 -9.12 13.44 11.99
CA ASN A 162 -9.81 12.56 12.95
C ASN A 162 -11.30 12.95 13.00
N PRO A 163 -12.09 12.70 11.95
CA PRO A 163 -13.50 13.06 11.93
C PRO A 163 -14.33 11.99 12.66
N LYS A 164 -15.66 12.16 12.68
CA LYS A 164 -16.55 11.01 12.95
C LYS A 164 -16.26 9.90 11.93
N TRP A 165 -16.40 8.65 12.34
CA TRP A 165 -16.12 7.52 11.49
C TRP A 165 -17.04 6.34 11.81
N GLY A 166 -17.17 5.46 10.82
CA GLY A 166 -17.87 4.19 10.89
C GLY A 166 -17.05 3.15 10.15
N ALA A 167 -17.11 1.89 10.58
CA ALA A 167 -16.42 0.80 9.92
C ALA A 167 -17.23 -0.48 10.01
N ALA A 168 -17.06 -1.34 9.01
CA ALA A 168 -17.43 -2.74 9.09
C ALA A 168 -16.23 -3.56 8.61
N MET A 169 -15.84 -4.56 9.39
CA MET A 169 -14.68 -5.38 9.12
C MET A 169 -14.99 -6.83 9.48
N GLU A 170 -14.60 -7.73 8.60
CA GLU A 170 -14.62 -9.17 8.84
C GLU A 170 -13.19 -9.69 8.69
N VAL A 171 -12.69 -10.38 9.72
CA VAL A 171 -11.47 -11.18 9.65
C VAL A 171 -11.89 -12.63 9.47
N THR A 172 -11.57 -13.20 8.32
CA THR A 172 -11.92 -14.58 7.96
C THR A 172 -10.86 -15.58 8.40
N GLU A 173 -9.60 -15.14 8.47
CA GLU A 173 -8.47 -15.97 8.88
C GLU A 173 -7.43 -15.10 9.61
N TRP A 174 -6.92 -15.59 10.73
CA TRP A 174 -5.80 -14.96 11.43
C TRP A 174 -4.88 -16.03 11.99
N THR A 175 -3.69 -16.17 11.41
CA THR A 175 -2.68 -17.14 11.82
C THR A 175 -1.58 -16.46 12.61
N LEU A 176 -1.06 -17.13 13.64
CA LEU A 176 0.06 -16.67 14.47
C LEU A 176 1.28 -17.55 14.23
N GLU A 177 1.84 -17.43 13.03
CA GLU A 177 3.03 -18.13 12.59
C GLU A 177 4.11 -17.11 12.26
N LYS A 178 5.26 -17.21 12.94
CA LYS A 178 6.38 -16.31 12.70
C LYS A 178 7.02 -16.57 11.34
N ASP A 179 7.35 -15.50 10.64
CA ASP A 179 8.13 -15.61 9.41
C ASP A 179 9.58 -16.05 9.74
N PRO A 180 10.12 -17.07 9.04
CA PRO A 180 11.45 -17.59 9.32
C PRO A 180 12.58 -16.62 8.93
N ASP A 181 12.31 -15.69 8.02
CA ASP A 181 13.28 -14.74 7.46
C ASP A 181 13.09 -13.32 8.03
N ASN A 182 11.98 -13.06 8.73
CA ASN A 182 11.68 -11.78 9.37
C ASN A 182 10.97 -11.94 10.73
N GLU A 183 11.73 -11.85 11.83
CA GLU A 183 11.21 -12.04 13.19
C GLU A 183 10.15 -11.01 13.62
N ASP A 184 10.03 -9.86 12.93
CA ASP A 184 9.02 -8.85 13.20
C ASP A 184 7.64 -9.28 12.68
N ILE A 185 7.57 -10.20 11.71
CA ILE A 185 6.32 -10.76 11.18
C ILE A 185 5.95 -11.97 12.06
N ILE A 186 4.81 -11.86 12.71
CA ILE A 186 4.33 -12.82 13.72
C ILE A 186 3.05 -13.54 13.30
N GLY A 187 2.57 -13.30 12.07
CA GLY A 187 1.38 -13.96 11.54
C GLY A 187 0.89 -13.39 10.23
N ASN A 188 -0.31 -13.82 9.83
CA ASN A 188 -1.03 -13.30 8.67
C ASN A 188 -2.51 -13.09 9.03
N VAL A 189 -3.16 -12.13 8.37
CA VAL A 189 -4.56 -11.79 8.56
C VAL A 189 -5.21 -11.64 7.19
N LYS A 190 -6.35 -12.32 7.01
CA LYS A 190 -7.20 -12.18 5.83
C LYS A 190 -8.56 -11.68 6.25
N GLY A 191 -9.13 -10.83 5.41
CA GLY A 191 -10.43 -10.28 5.69
C GLY A 191 -10.85 -9.26 4.66
N ARG A 192 -11.85 -8.49 5.05
CA ARG A 192 -12.38 -7.39 4.27
C ARG A 192 -12.85 -6.28 5.18
N VAL A 193 -12.78 -5.06 4.70
CA VAL A 193 -13.06 -3.87 5.48
C VAL A 193 -13.74 -2.82 4.64
N VAL A 194 -14.58 -2.03 5.28
CA VAL A 194 -15.00 -0.71 4.84
C VAL A 194 -14.82 0.26 5.99
N ILE A 195 -14.29 1.44 5.70
CA ILE A 195 -14.14 2.55 6.64
C ILE A 195 -14.69 3.80 5.96
N THR A 196 -15.52 4.54 6.68
CA THR A 196 -16.15 5.78 6.22
C THR A 196 -15.84 6.88 7.22
N PHE A 197 -15.62 8.08 6.70
CA PHE A 197 -15.26 9.27 7.46
C PHE A 197 -16.28 10.38 7.19
N GLY A 198 -16.65 11.09 8.25
CA GLY A 198 -17.59 12.21 8.25
C GLY A 198 -16.92 13.55 8.03
N ASP A 199 -15.93 13.61 7.15
CA ASP A 199 -15.37 14.84 6.60
C ASP A 199 -16.24 15.37 5.45
N ASP A 200 -16.02 16.64 5.05
CA ASP A 200 -16.83 17.30 4.02
C ASP A 200 -16.78 16.56 2.67
N GLU A 201 -15.64 15.94 2.37
CA GLU A 201 -15.41 15.19 1.13
C GLU A 201 -15.92 13.74 1.20
N LYS A 202 -16.50 13.32 2.34
CA LYS A 202 -17.04 11.97 2.56
C LYS A 202 -16.02 10.89 2.23
N SER A 203 -14.87 10.93 2.88
CA SER A 203 -13.79 9.99 2.64
C SER A 203 -14.18 8.56 3.02
N TRP A 204 -13.72 7.58 2.25
CA TRP A 204 -13.93 6.15 2.51
C TRP A 204 -12.89 5.27 1.83
N VAL A 205 -12.70 4.06 2.38
CA VAL A 205 -11.97 2.95 1.74
C VAL A 205 -12.72 1.66 1.96
N ALA A 206 -12.74 0.78 0.97
CA ALA A 206 -13.40 -0.52 1.07
C ALA A 206 -12.70 -1.58 0.20
N GLY A 207 -12.71 -2.83 0.66
CA GLY A 207 -12.20 -3.98 -0.11
C GLY A 207 -11.71 -5.12 0.78
N SER A 208 -11.06 -6.09 0.15
CA SER A 208 -10.48 -7.28 0.78
C SER A 208 -8.97 -7.14 0.97
N PHE A 209 -8.43 -7.85 1.95
CA PHE A 209 -6.99 -7.90 2.24
C PHE A 209 -6.54 -9.31 2.62
N ASP A 210 -5.30 -9.62 2.25
CA ASP A 210 -4.50 -10.75 2.69
C ASP A 210 -3.12 -10.19 3.02
N THR A 211 -2.77 -10.15 4.30
CA THR A 211 -1.63 -9.37 4.76
C THR A 211 -0.92 -9.95 5.97
N ILE A 212 0.27 -9.43 6.25
CA ILE A 212 1.08 -9.74 7.42
C ILE A 212 0.48 -9.16 8.71
N TYR A 213 0.72 -9.87 9.79
CA TYR A 213 0.61 -9.40 11.16
C TYR A 213 2.01 -9.22 11.75
N PHE A 214 2.32 -8.04 12.29
CA PHE A 214 3.68 -7.70 12.72
C PHE A 214 3.72 -6.90 14.03
N GLU A 215 4.90 -6.78 14.66
CA GLU A 215 5.14 -6.05 15.94
C GLU A 215 5.14 -4.50 15.82
#